data_AF-A0A383EM85-F1
#
_entry.id   AF-A0A383EM85-F1
#
_cell.length_a   1.000
_cell.length_b   1.000
_cell.length_c   1.000
_cell.angle_alpha   90.00
_cell.angle_beta   90.00
_cell.angle_gamma   90.00
#
_symmetry.space_group_name_H-M   'P 1'
#
loop_
_entity.id
_entity.type
_entity.pdbx_description
1 polymer ?
#
loop_
_entity_poly.entity_id
_entity_poly.type
_entity_poly.pdbx_seq_one_letter_code
_entity_poly.pdbx_strand_id
1 'polypeptide(L)' 'MPATTCMTLQGKSCLKCISHKCGKEYPIPVFEFNCTCGNLLDVKYNDTPSQNLKEVFYQRRNPQGSIFNESGVWRFREL' A
#
# COMPACT_ATOMS: atom_id res chain seq x y z
N MET A 1 26.88 -0.29 7.18
CA MET A 1 25.97 -0.77 6.11
C MET A 1 24.56 -0.38 6.53
N PRO A 2 23.95 0.70 6.01
CA PRO A 2 22.61 1.05 6.44
C PRO A 2 21.61 0.19 5.68
N ALA A 3 20.74 -0.50 6.43
CA ALA A 3 19.55 -1.13 5.89
C ALA A 3 18.72 -0.06 5.17
N THR A 4 18.39 -0.30 3.90
CA THR A 4 17.52 0.55 3.09
C THR A 4 16.18 0.69 3.80
N THR A 5 16.05 1.78 4.56
CA THR A 5 14.84 2.08 5.32
C THR A 5 13.79 2.55 4.31
N CYS A 6 12.61 1.92 4.34
CA CYS A 6 11.44 2.33 3.58
C CYS A 6 11.05 3.76 3.93
N MET A 7 11.64 4.74 3.26
CA MET A 7 11.23 6.13 3.36
C MET A 7 10.00 6.33 2.49
N THR A 8 8.90 6.68 3.15
CA THR A 8 7.56 6.76 2.58
C THR A 8 6.97 8.08 3.05
N LEU A 9 6.11 8.69 2.24
CA LEU A 9 5.45 9.95 2.63
C LEU A 9 4.52 9.78 3.87
N GLN A 10 4.17 8.54 4.23
CA GLN A 10 3.21 8.21 5.31
C GLN A 10 3.56 6.96 6.17
N GLY A 11 4.73 6.36 6.03
CA GLY A 11 5.24 5.27 6.90
C GLY A 11 4.82 3.84 6.57
N LYS A 12 3.81 3.60 5.71
CA LYS A 12 3.05 2.33 5.73
C LYS A 12 3.23 1.37 4.54
N SER A 13 3.86 1.79 3.45
CA SER A 13 3.94 0.99 2.23
C SER A 13 5.20 1.24 1.42
N CYS A 14 5.74 0.22 0.75
CA CYS A 14 6.94 0.32 -0.07
C CYS A 14 6.77 -0.38 -1.42
N LEU A 15 7.66 -0.10 -2.36
CA LEU A 15 7.71 -0.81 -3.63
C LEU A 15 8.61 -2.03 -3.48
N LYS A 16 8.10 -3.22 -3.74
CA LYS A 16 8.85 -4.47 -3.68
C LYS A 16 8.83 -5.16 -5.03
N CYS A 17 9.98 -5.67 -5.46
CA CYS A 17 10.03 -6.50 -6.65
C CYS A 17 9.16 -7.76 -6.51
N ILE A 18 8.32 -8.04 -7.50
CA ILE A 18 7.45 -9.22 -7.56
C ILE A 18 8.23 -10.54 -7.59
N SER A 19 9.46 -10.52 -8.08
CA SER A 19 10.31 -11.72 -8.15
C SER A 19 10.84 -12.09 -6.77
N HIS A 20 10.43 -13.27 -6.28
CA HIS A 20 10.91 -13.85 -5.01
C HIS A 20 12.43 -14.01 -4.93
N LYS A 21 13.12 -14.12 -6.08
CA LYS A 21 14.59 -14.26 -6.12
C LYS A 21 15.32 -12.93 -5.88
N CYS A 22 14.69 -11.81 -6.23
CA CYS A 22 15.31 -10.49 -6.07
C CYS A 22 14.88 -9.82 -4.78
N GLY A 23 13.56 -9.72 -4.55
CA GLY A 23 12.97 -9.21 -3.30
C GLY A 23 13.38 -7.80 -2.88
N LYS A 24 14.06 -7.03 -3.76
CA LYS A 24 14.51 -5.67 -3.47
C LYS A 24 13.34 -4.75 -3.17
N GLU A 25 13.56 -3.86 -2.21
CA GLU A 25 12.60 -2.89 -1.73
C GLU A 25 13.08 -1.48 -2.08
N TYR A 26 12.16 -0.64 -2.53
CA TYR A 26 12.37 0.71 -3.03
C TYR A 26 11.37 1.66 -2.35
N PRO A 27 11.75 2.93 -2.14
CA PRO A 27 10.83 3.92 -1.58
C PRO A 27 9.75 4.31 -2.61
N ILE A 28 8.54 4.66 -2.14
CA ILE A 28 7.38 5.02 -2.99
C ILE A 28 7.62 6.16 -4.00
N PRO A 29 8.40 7.23 -3.70
CA PRO A 29 8.63 8.28 -4.70
C PRO A 29 9.48 7.85 -5.90
N VAL A 30 9.95 6.59 -5.96
CA VAL A 30 10.64 6.06 -7.12
C VAL A 30 9.67 5.95 -8.30
N PHE A 31 9.96 6.68 -9.37
CA PHE A 31 9.17 6.68 -10.60
C PHE A 31 9.47 5.47 -11.51
N GLU A 32 10.45 4.65 -11.13
CA GLU A 32 10.81 3.45 -11.87
C GLU A 32 9.85 2.31 -11.53
N PHE A 33 9.20 1.76 -12.56
CA PHE A 33 8.34 0.59 -12.43
C PHE A 33 9.11 -0.73 -12.50
N ASN A 34 10.37 -0.67 -12.94
CA ASN A 34 11.21 -1.83 -13.16
C ASN A 34 12.23 -1.98 -12.02
N CYS A 35 12.26 -3.17 -11.43
CA CYS A 35 13.36 -3.63 -10.61
C CYS A 35 14.66 -3.68 -11.43
N THR A 36 15.81 -3.50 -10.78
CA THR A 36 17.15 -3.77 -11.37
C THR A 36 17.31 -5.17 -11.97
N CYS A 37 16.42 -6.09 -11.59
CA CYS A 37 16.36 -7.47 -12.04
C CYS A 37 15.46 -7.68 -13.27
N GLY A 38 14.94 -6.61 -13.88
CA GLY A 38 14.07 -6.65 -15.06
C GLY A 38 12.61 -7.03 -14.81
N ASN A 39 12.21 -7.22 -13.55
CA ASN A 39 10.83 -7.51 -13.16
C ASN A 39 10.10 -6.25 -12.68
N LEU A 40 8.77 -6.28 -12.56
CA LEU A 40 7.99 -5.15 -12.08
C LEU A 40 8.08 -4.98 -10.55
N LEU A 41 7.97 -3.74 -10.10
CA LEU A 41 7.76 -3.38 -8.70
C LEU A 41 6.27 -3.38 -8.38
N ASP A 42 5.92 -3.90 -7.21
CA ASP A 42 4.57 -3.97 -6.67
C ASP A 42 4.50 -3.24 -5.31
N VAL A 43 3.33 -2.75 -4.92
CA VAL A 43 3.16 -2.06 -3.63
C VAL A 43 2.96 -3.07 -2.53
N LYS A 44 3.83 -3.04 -1.53
CA LYS A 44 3.73 -3.85 -0.32
C LYS A 44 3.43 -2.97 0.88
N TYR A 45 2.34 -3.28 1.57
CA TYR A 45 1.99 -2.66 2.85
C TYR A 45 2.68 -3.41 3.99
N ASN A 46 3.27 -2.68 4.93
CA ASN A 46 4.02 -3.28 6.05
C ASN A 46 3.08 -3.75 7.16
N ASP A 47 1.92 -3.11 7.28
CA ASP A 47 0.97 -3.39 8.36
C ASP A 47 -0.04 -4.45 7.91
N THR A 48 -0.31 -5.41 8.80
CA THR A 48 -1.49 -6.26 8.63
C THR A 48 -2.71 -5.46 9.06
N PRO A 49 -3.68 -5.21 8.17
CA PRO A 49 -4.86 -4.45 8.53
C PRO A 49 -5.65 -5.15 9.65
N SER A 50 -6.14 -4.37 10.60
CA SER A 50 -6.94 -4.89 11.71
C SER A 50 -8.22 -5.55 11.20
N GLN A 51 -8.61 -6.68 11.81
CA GLN A 51 -9.86 -7.36 11.47
C GLN A 51 -11.10 -6.49 11.69
N ASN A 52 -11.04 -5.53 12.62
CA ASN A 52 -12.13 -4.58 12.91
C ASN A 52 -12.47 -3.71 11.68
N LEU A 53 -11.52 -3.51 10.75
CA LEU A 53 -11.78 -2.76 9.51
C LEU A 53 -12.92 -3.34 8.68
N LYS A 54 -13.23 -4.65 8.78
CA LYS A 54 -14.38 -5.25 8.11
C LYS A 54 -15.70 -4.59 8.54
N GLU A 55 -15.88 -4.33 9.83
CA GLU A 55 -17.07 -3.66 10.37
C GLU A 55 -17.11 -2.20 9.94
N VAL A 56 -15.97 -1.51 10.00
CA VAL A 56 -15.84 -0.13 9.54
C VAL A 56 -16.22 0.01 8.07
N PHE A 57 -15.73 -0.87 7.20
CA PHE A 57 -16.07 -0.87 5.77
C PHE A 57 -17.54 -1.23 5.52
N TYR A 58 -18.12 -2.11 6.35
CA TYR A 58 -19.54 -2.45 6.27
C TYR A 58 -20.42 -1.23 6.59
N GLN A 59 -20.12 -0.49 7.66
CA GLN A 59 -20.87 0.71 8.05
C GLN A 59 -20.83 1.79 6.96
N ARG A 60 -19.68 1.96 6.30
CA ARG A 60 -19.51 2.93 5.21
C ARG A 60 -20.22 2.55 3.90
N ARG A 61 -20.94 1.42 3.83
CA ARG A 61 -21.81 1.13 2.68
C ARG A 61 -22.97 2.10 2.56
N ASN A 62 -23.48 2.58 3.69
CA ASN A 62 -24.38 3.71 3.69
C ASN A 62 -23.50 4.97 3.81
N PRO A 63 -23.39 5.79 2.75
CA PRO A 63 -22.46 6.91 2.75
C PRO A 63 -22.84 8.00 3.76
N GLN A 64 -24.11 8.05 4.18
CA GLN A 64 -24.67 9.08 5.08
C GLN A 64 -24.29 10.51 4.65
N GLY A 65 -24.17 10.76 3.33
CA GLY A 65 -23.78 12.05 2.77
C GLY A 65 -22.27 12.35 2.78
N SER A 66 -21.41 11.38 3.12
CA SER A 66 -19.95 11.53 3.03
C SER A 66 -19.43 11.11 1.66
N ILE A 67 -18.92 12.07 0.89
CA ILE A 67 -18.31 11.85 -0.43
C ILE A 67 -17.17 10.82 -0.40
N PHE A 68 -16.47 10.69 0.73
CA PHE A 68 -15.37 9.73 0.89
C PHE A 68 -15.85 8.29 1.03
N ASN A 69 -17.11 8.09 1.46
CA ASN A 69 -17.71 6.77 1.61
C ASN A 69 -18.47 6.33 0.35
N GLU A 70 -18.78 7.27 -0.55
CA GLU A 70 -19.39 6.99 -1.85
C GLU A 70 -18.40 6.35 -2.83
N SER A 71 -17.11 6.71 -2.75
CA SER A 71 -16.09 6.09 -3.57
C SER A 71 -15.75 4.68 -3.09
N GLY A 72 -15.87 3.72 -4.00
CA GLY A 72 -15.48 2.33 -3.77
C GLY A 72 -14.00 2.12 -3.49
N VAL A 73 -13.14 3.12 -3.76
CA VAL A 73 -11.70 3.11 -3.41
C VAL A 73 -11.49 3.76 -2.05
N TRP A 74 -11.97 4.99 -1.85
CA TRP A 74 -11.72 5.76 -0.63
C TRP A 74 -12.40 5.19 0.63
N ARG A 75 -13.45 4.39 0.46
CA ARG A 75 -14.07 3.68 1.58
C ARG A 75 -13.08 2.74 2.30
N PHE A 76 -12.02 2.32 1.62
CA PHE A 76 -11.00 1.40 2.11
C PHE A 76 -9.62 2.05 2.30
N ARG A 77 -9.57 3.37 2.54
CA ARG A 77 -8.33 4.16 2.69
C ARG A 77 -7.34 3.66 3.76
N GLU A 78 -7.77 2.77 4.63
CA GLU A 78 -6.94 2.13 5.66
C GLU A 78 -6.15 0.92 5.14
N LEU A 79 -6.39 0.50 3.89
CA LEU A 79 -5.64 -0.55 3.18
C LEU A 79 -4.43 0.00 2.41
#